data_AF-A0AAV4H204-F1
#
_entry.id   AF-A0AAV4H204-F1
#
_cell.length_a   1.000
_cell.length_b   1.000
_cell.length_c   1.000
_cell.angle_alpha   90.00
_cell.angle_beta   90.00
_cell.angle_gamma   90.00
#
_symmetry.space_group_name_H-M   'P 1'
#
loop_
_entity.id
_entity.type
_entity.pdbx_description
1 polymer ?
#
loop_
_entity_poly.entity_id
_entity_poly.type
_entity_poly.pdbx_seq_one_letter_code
_entity_poly.pdbx_strand_id
1 'polypeptide(L)'
;MQRTNRYLFLVLCFGVSLLVLVLSRQRLVVLSTKPFKSFGIRQIGGWTRSRTATTPDTEEKPNFNDTGQEVHYTESPLTPTQRTRAKPQACVPPQIHPFDPSLSHVLESYPPLDCSSGLPSVVTYFNKGGNLRLTVDAALVKQKLPGSESLACRYRAIAVKPGGDFNTTSTKWSDFFTDSIRVGPTEEHFVVECHKSRDPKSLLLAKSYISVVKEREDLEESLREKLSNHQNKNAPKEILNVMILGIDGMSKQNMIRTLPKTRDFLLGTLKAKEMLNYNKNGMNTFPNVITLLTGKTVSEISSQYSWNTGKFFDNIPFVWDEFAEAGYRTQMALDSSRITSFHCSKQGFSRPPVHYYHRPLVLESDSDNVVRHKDGNCVGDKPEVTLLLDYVLQMASVFSVRGNMHRSVNNEFKPRSARNKRSLPKEATGLKKIVGNGSSNFDETKQVPLQNHGNAVNSKHYQKNLKDSIIASKDFDQHEGENYRHRYHHHQQQQQQQQQDHQPQLTVRPFFSYNFFVRLTHDNPQKASSGDLMYVNFFRSLQATGVLNNTVLVFFSDHGPRFGPLRSKLTDRPAARPAASEVSRMQEELS
;
A
#
# COMPACT_ATOMS: atom_id res chain seq x y z
N MET A 1 -35.18 40.61 40.75
CA MET A 1 -36.20 40.86 39.69
C MET A 1 -35.44 41.26 38.42
N GLN A 2 -35.71 40.79 37.19
CA GLN A 2 -36.68 39.80 36.67
C GLN A 2 -35.94 38.76 35.79
N ARG A 3 -36.46 37.54 35.69
CA ARG A 3 -36.07 36.58 34.63
C ARG A 3 -36.79 36.94 33.34
N THR A 4 -36.06 37.13 32.23
CA THR A 4 -36.66 37.19 30.89
C THR A 4 -36.52 35.82 30.20
N ASN A 5 -37.65 35.16 29.96
CA ASN A 5 -37.70 33.94 29.16
C ASN A 5 -37.46 34.29 27.69
N ARG A 6 -36.43 33.70 27.07
CA ARG A 6 -36.21 33.77 25.62
C ARG A 6 -36.75 32.49 24.96
N TYR A 7 -37.68 32.63 24.03
CA TYR A 7 -38.10 31.57 23.11
C TYR A 7 -37.35 31.71 21.79
N LEU A 8 -37.02 30.59 21.15
CA LEU A 8 -36.45 30.58 19.80
C LEU A 8 -37.48 30.01 18.82
N PHE A 9 -37.78 30.79 17.78
CA PHE A 9 -38.68 30.41 16.69
C PHE A 9 -37.84 30.04 15.46
N LEU A 10 -38.12 28.88 14.86
CA LEU A 10 -37.55 28.48 13.57
C LEU A 10 -38.69 28.33 12.56
N VAL A 11 -38.58 29.04 11.44
CA VAL A 11 -39.53 28.95 10.32
C VAL A 11 -38.79 28.33 9.13
N LEU A 12 -39.33 27.24 8.59
CA LEU A 12 -38.76 26.55 7.45
C LEU A 12 -39.81 26.46 6.33
N CYS A 13 -39.46 26.96 5.15
CA CYS A 13 -40.30 26.94 3.96
C CYS A 13 -39.89 25.77 3.06
N PHE A 14 -40.83 24.87 2.75
CA PHE A 14 -40.63 23.82 1.74
C PHE A 14 -41.76 23.92 0.72
N GLY A 15 -41.48 24.57 -0.41
CA GLY A 15 -42.49 24.81 -1.45
C GLY A 15 -43.69 25.60 -0.93
N VAL A 16 -44.90 25.11 -1.22
CA VAL A 16 -46.18 25.80 -0.94
C VAL A 16 -46.72 25.52 0.47
N SER A 17 -45.86 25.25 1.45
CA SER A 17 -46.25 25.02 2.85
C SER A 17 -45.21 25.53 3.84
N LEU A 18 -45.71 26.06 4.96
CA LEU A 18 -44.93 26.72 6.00
C LEU A 18 -44.93 25.87 7.28
N LEU A 19 -43.76 25.52 7.80
CA LEU A 19 -43.63 24.84 9.09
C LEU A 19 -42.98 25.77 10.12
N VAL A 20 -43.61 25.90 11.29
CA VAL A 20 -43.12 26.71 12.40
C VAL A 20 -42.85 25.82 13.60
N LEU A 21 -41.62 25.86 14.11
CA LEU A 21 -41.18 25.13 15.29
C LEU A 21 -40.82 26.11 16.42
N VAL A 22 -41.34 25.85 17.62
CA VAL A 22 -41.06 26.63 18.82
C VAL A 22 -40.31 25.76 19.82
N LEU A 23 -39.11 26.19 20.21
CA LEU A 23 -38.30 25.46 21.18
C LEU A 23 -38.39 26.11 22.56
N SER A 24 -38.92 25.35 23.51
CA SER A 24 -38.87 25.60 24.95
C SER A 24 -38.11 24.45 25.63
N ARG A 25 -37.44 24.73 26.75
CA ARG A 25 -36.31 23.92 27.28
C ARG A 25 -36.60 22.45 27.65
N GLN A 26 -37.82 21.93 27.51
CA GLN A 26 -38.15 20.51 27.77
C GLN A 26 -39.13 19.83 26.80
N ARG A 27 -39.71 20.49 25.78
CA ARG A 27 -40.59 19.83 24.77
C ARG A 27 -40.51 20.51 23.39
N LEU A 28 -40.62 19.69 22.34
CA LEU A 28 -40.86 20.11 20.96
C LEU A 28 -42.36 20.05 20.67
N VAL A 29 -42.92 21.08 20.04
CA VAL A 29 -44.32 21.10 19.59
C VAL A 29 -44.35 21.42 18.09
N VAL A 30 -45.05 20.59 17.32
CA VAL A 30 -45.21 20.72 15.87
C VAL A 30 -46.64 21.16 15.56
N LEU A 31 -46.80 22.26 14.82
CA LEU A 31 -48.10 22.73 14.35
C LEU A 31 -48.18 22.54 12.83
N SER A 32 -49.17 21.76 12.37
CA SER A 32 -49.41 21.46 10.96
C SER A 32 -50.69 22.14 10.47
N THR A 33 -50.63 22.77 9.29
CA THR A 33 -51.81 23.30 8.59
C THR A 33 -52.21 22.36 7.44
N LYS A 34 -53.51 22.30 7.12
CA LYS A 34 -54.07 21.45 6.04
C LYS A 34 -54.28 22.27 4.76
N PRO A 35 -54.15 21.67 3.55
CA PRO A 35 -54.46 22.35 2.29
C PRO A 35 -55.97 22.44 2.02
N PHE A 36 -56.38 23.48 1.28
CA PHE A 36 -57.75 23.74 0.81
C PHE A 36 -58.19 22.78 -0.31
N LYS A 37 -59.51 22.62 -0.48
CA LYS A 37 -60.15 21.96 -1.65
C LYS A 37 -61.12 22.92 -2.37
N SER A 38 -61.23 22.69 -3.70
CA SER A 38 -62.46 22.71 -4.53
C SER A 38 -62.62 23.78 -5.64
N PHE A 39 -63.24 23.31 -6.75
CA PHE A 39 -63.71 24.00 -7.97
C PHE A 39 -62.67 24.71 -8.86
N GLY A 40 -62.75 24.70 -10.21
CA GLY A 40 -63.64 24.00 -11.15
C GLY A 40 -63.78 24.73 -12.50
N ILE A 41 -64.08 24.00 -13.60
CA ILE A 41 -64.52 24.49 -14.95
C ILE A 41 -63.38 25.09 -15.86
N ARG A 42 -63.37 25.06 -17.22
CA ARG A 42 -63.72 24.06 -18.28
C ARG A 42 -63.39 24.63 -19.70
N GLN A 43 -62.46 24.00 -20.46
CA GLN A 43 -62.19 24.19 -21.93
C GLN A 43 -61.79 25.65 -22.38
N ILE A 44 -61.36 25.99 -23.62
CA ILE A 44 -61.54 25.46 -25.00
C ILE A 44 -60.28 25.73 -25.88
N GLY A 45 -60.04 24.86 -26.89
CA GLY A 45 -59.22 25.14 -28.10
C GLY A 45 -57.71 24.83 -27.99
N GLY A 46 -57.03 24.10 -28.89
CA GLY A 46 -57.43 23.41 -30.13
C GLY A 46 -56.79 24.00 -31.38
N TRP A 47 -55.85 23.29 -32.04
CA TRP A 47 -55.59 23.35 -33.49
C TRP A 47 -54.76 22.11 -33.94
N THR A 48 -55.12 21.56 -35.09
CA THR A 48 -54.58 20.39 -35.83
C THR A 48 -53.29 20.72 -36.62
N ARG A 49 -52.44 19.83 -37.17
CA ARG A 49 -52.25 18.35 -37.17
C ARG A 49 -51.06 18.04 -38.13
N SER A 50 -50.06 17.22 -37.75
CA SER A 50 -49.48 16.20 -38.64
C SER A 50 -48.59 15.18 -37.91
N ARG A 51 -48.44 14.00 -38.51
CA ARG A 51 -47.70 12.81 -38.03
C ARG A 51 -46.18 13.01 -38.24
N THR A 52 -45.31 12.41 -37.44
CA THR A 52 -44.95 10.98 -37.50
C THR A 52 -44.64 10.35 -36.14
N ALA A 53 -44.85 9.05 -36.03
CA ALA A 53 -44.75 8.29 -34.78
C ALA A 53 -43.38 7.63 -34.59
N THR A 54 -42.91 7.60 -33.34
CA THR A 54 -42.08 6.52 -32.76
C THR A 54 -42.27 6.57 -31.24
N THR A 55 -42.48 5.41 -30.62
CA THR A 55 -42.79 5.26 -29.19
C THR A 55 -41.54 5.11 -28.34
N PRO A 56 -41.49 5.75 -27.16
CA PRO A 56 -40.76 5.26 -26.00
C PRO A 56 -41.75 4.81 -24.91
N ASP A 57 -41.55 3.60 -24.39
CA ASP A 57 -42.38 3.05 -23.31
C ASP A 57 -42.20 3.80 -21.99
N THR A 58 -43.29 3.91 -21.22
CA THR A 58 -43.35 4.65 -19.96
C THR A 58 -42.82 3.86 -18.77
N GLU A 59 -42.09 4.54 -17.88
CA GLU A 59 -41.76 4.03 -16.55
C GLU A 59 -43.03 3.80 -15.71
N GLU A 60 -43.27 2.56 -15.27
CA GLU A 60 -44.25 2.28 -14.21
C GLU A 60 -43.60 2.42 -12.83
N LYS A 61 -44.22 3.24 -11.97
CA LYS A 61 -43.94 3.30 -10.53
C LYS A 61 -44.88 2.34 -9.81
N PRO A 62 -44.40 1.42 -8.95
CA PRO A 62 -45.28 0.61 -8.12
C PRO A 62 -45.93 1.46 -7.01
N ASN A 63 -47.26 1.40 -6.90
CA ASN A 63 -47.98 1.88 -5.72
C ASN A 63 -47.76 0.91 -4.54
N PHE A 64 -47.40 1.44 -3.37
CA PHE A 64 -47.52 0.71 -2.11
C PHE A 64 -48.89 0.98 -1.48
N ASN A 65 -49.72 -0.06 -1.36
CA ASN A 65 -50.84 -0.11 -0.44
C ASN A 65 -50.54 -1.20 0.58
N ASP A 66 -50.22 -0.81 1.81
CA ASP A 66 -49.99 -1.72 2.92
C ASP A 66 -51.26 -1.81 3.78
N THR A 67 -51.85 -3.01 3.82
CA THR A 67 -52.88 -3.39 4.79
C THR A 67 -52.44 -4.71 5.42
N GLY A 68 -51.80 -4.62 6.58
CA GLY A 68 -51.19 -5.77 7.24
C GLY A 68 -52.21 -6.82 7.68
N GLN A 69 -51.76 -8.08 7.63
CA GLN A 69 -52.32 -9.18 8.42
C GLN A 69 -51.17 -9.96 9.05
N GLU A 70 -51.23 -10.16 10.36
CA GLU A 70 -50.36 -11.08 11.09
C GLU A 70 -50.70 -12.53 10.69
N VAL A 71 -49.68 -13.35 10.43
CA VAL A 71 -49.86 -14.79 10.16
C VAL A 71 -49.23 -15.59 11.29
N HIS A 72 -50.08 -16.21 12.11
CA HIS A 72 -49.65 -17.21 13.09
C HIS A 72 -49.21 -18.49 12.40
N TYR A 73 -47.99 -18.97 12.70
CA TYR A 73 -47.52 -20.27 12.29
C TYR A 73 -47.86 -21.34 13.33
N THR A 74 -48.51 -22.42 12.91
CA THR A 74 -48.69 -23.64 13.70
C THR A 74 -47.69 -24.69 13.21
N GLU A 75 -46.80 -25.15 14.09
CA GLU A 75 -45.88 -26.24 13.77
C GLU A 75 -46.62 -27.59 13.75
N SER A 76 -46.41 -28.37 12.69
CA SER A 76 -46.78 -29.78 12.64
C SER A 76 -45.51 -30.65 12.74
N PRO A 77 -45.48 -31.70 13.57
CA PRO A 77 -44.28 -32.49 13.77
C PRO A 77 -43.98 -33.40 12.57
N LEU A 78 -42.81 -33.21 11.96
CA LEU A 78 -42.32 -34.05 10.86
C LEU A 78 -41.78 -35.39 11.38
N THR A 79 -42.19 -36.49 10.74
CA THR A 79 -41.70 -37.84 11.04
C THR A 79 -40.26 -38.06 10.54
N PRO A 80 -39.41 -38.77 11.32
CA PRO A 80 -37.99 -38.91 10.99
C PRO A 80 -37.76 -39.95 9.88
N THR A 81 -37.64 -39.50 8.63
CA THR A 81 -37.09 -40.33 7.55
C THR A 81 -35.57 -40.42 7.70
N GLN A 82 -35.04 -41.66 7.74
CA GLN A 82 -33.60 -41.92 7.81
C GLN A 82 -32.89 -41.39 6.55
N ARG A 83 -32.32 -40.19 6.63
CA ARG A 83 -31.40 -39.70 5.60
C ARG A 83 -30.09 -40.48 5.68
N THR A 84 -29.90 -41.44 4.77
CA THR A 84 -28.59 -42.02 4.52
C THR A 84 -27.59 -40.90 4.24
N ARG A 85 -26.48 -40.88 4.99
CA ARG A 85 -25.47 -39.82 4.94
C ARG A 85 -24.78 -39.85 3.58
N ALA A 86 -25.26 -39.04 2.64
CA ALA A 86 -24.68 -38.92 1.31
C ALA A 86 -23.17 -38.63 1.43
N LYS A 87 -22.35 -39.29 0.58
CA LYS A 87 -20.91 -39.03 0.55
C LYS A 87 -20.69 -37.52 0.37
N PRO A 88 -19.76 -36.89 1.11
CA PRO A 88 -19.50 -35.46 0.96
C PRO A 88 -19.14 -35.18 -0.50
N GLN A 89 -20.03 -34.44 -1.17
CA GLN A 89 -19.90 -34.14 -2.58
C GLN A 89 -18.78 -33.11 -2.72
N ALA A 90 -17.58 -33.57 -3.06
CA ALA A 90 -16.43 -32.70 -3.23
C ALA A 90 -16.72 -31.67 -4.31
N CYS A 91 -16.62 -30.39 -3.97
CA CYS A 91 -16.68 -29.29 -4.93
C CYS A 91 -15.44 -29.31 -5.83
N VAL A 92 -15.47 -30.13 -6.88
CA VAL A 92 -14.45 -30.16 -7.92
C VAL A 92 -14.72 -28.98 -8.87
N PRO A 93 -13.84 -27.96 -8.96
CA PRO A 93 -14.02 -26.88 -9.90
C PRO A 93 -13.92 -27.42 -11.33
N PRO A 94 -14.74 -26.93 -12.28
CA PRO A 94 -14.61 -27.32 -13.68
C PRO A 94 -13.23 -26.89 -14.21
N GLN A 95 -12.55 -27.82 -14.89
CA GLN A 95 -11.31 -27.52 -15.61
C GLN A 95 -11.68 -26.80 -16.91
N ILE A 96 -11.61 -25.46 -16.91
CA ILE A 96 -11.94 -24.65 -18.08
C ILE A 96 -10.67 -23.97 -18.59
N HIS A 97 -10.45 -24.06 -19.91
CA HIS A 97 -9.30 -23.45 -20.55
C HIS A 97 -9.39 -21.91 -20.48
N PRO A 98 -8.32 -21.18 -20.10
CA PRO A 98 -8.36 -19.72 -19.98
C PRO A 98 -8.70 -19.02 -21.30
N PHE A 99 -8.32 -19.63 -22.43
CA PHE A 99 -8.55 -19.17 -23.80
C PHE A 99 -9.49 -20.15 -24.54
N ASP A 100 -10.62 -20.51 -23.93
CA ASP A 100 -11.65 -21.31 -24.60
C ASP A 100 -12.14 -20.59 -25.88
N PRO A 101 -12.31 -21.29 -27.03
CA PRO A 101 -12.72 -20.65 -28.28
C PRO A 101 -14.05 -19.86 -28.20
N SER A 102 -14.96 -20.21 -27.28
CA SER A 102 -16.20 -19.46 -27.05
C SER A 102 -15.98 -18.03 -26.52
N LEU A 103 -14.75 -17.70 -26.12
CA LEU A 103 -14.32 -16.37 -25.67
C LEU A 103 -13.73 -15.49 -26.77
N SER A 104 -13.42 -16.01 -27.96
CA SER A 104 -12.69 -15.27 -29.02
C SER A 104 -13.28 -13.90 -29.35
N HIS A 105 -14.61 -13.76 -29.30
CA HIS A 105 -15.35 -12.53 -29.56
C HIS A 105 -15.51 -11.58 -28.36
N VAL A 106 -15.00 -11.95 -27.18
CA VAL A 106 -15.08 -11.14 -25.94
C VAL A 106 -13.72 -10.89 -25.29
N LEU A 107 -12.65 -11.55 -25.76
CA LEU A 107 -11.30 -11.28 -25.26
C LEU A 107 -10.74 -10.01 -25.88
N GLU A 108 -10.32 -9.09 -25.02
CA GLU A 108 -9.69 -7.82 -25.38
C GLU A 108 -8.31 -7.77 -24.72
N SER A 109 -7.33 -7.23 -25.44
CA SER A 109 -6.04 -6.87 -24.87
C SER A 109 -5.81 -5.39 -25.07
N TYR A 110 -5.57 -4.68 -23.97
CA TYR A 110 -5.26 -3.26 -23.97
C TYR A 110 -3.74 -3.04 -24.02
N PRO A 111 -3.25 -2.02 -24.75
CA PRO A 111 -1.83 -1.65 -24.75
C PRO A 111 -1.42 -1.09 -23.37
N PRO A 112 -0.11 -0.96 -23.09
CA PRO A 112 0.37 -0.21 -21.93
C PRO A 112 -0.23 1.20 -21.88
N LEU A 113 -0.46 1.73 -20.68
CA LEU A 113 -0.99 3.09 -20.51
C LEU A 113 0.00 4.13 -21.06
N ASP A 114 -0.51 5.05 -21.89
CA ASP A 114 0.23 6.23 -22.33
C ASP A 114 -0.28 7.46 -21.58
N CYS A 115 0.57 7.98 -20.68
CA CYS A 115 0.30 9.20 -19.92
C CYS A 115 1.10 10.40 -20.45
N SER A 116 1.87 10.26 -21.54
CA SER A 116 2.89 11.22 -21.97
C SER A 116 2.38 12.63 -22.32
N SER A 117 1.07 12.77 -22.56
CA SER A 117 0.39 14.05 -22.80
C SER A 117 0.05 14.86 -21.54
N GLY A 118 0.20 14.28 -20.35
CA GLY A 118 -0.10 14.96 -19.08
C GLY A 118 1.00 15.93 -18.63
N LEU A 119 0.69 16.79 -17.66
CA LEU A 119 1.71 17.67 -17.06
C LEU A 119 2.88 16.85 -16.48
N PRO A 120 4.13 17.20 -16.81
CA PRO A 120 5.27 16.41 -16.39
C PRO A 120 5.58 16.53 -14.90
N SER A 121 6.03 15.43 -14.32
CA SER A 121 6.69 15.40 -13.02
C SER A 121 8.21 15.51 -13.21
N VAL A 122 8.78 16.64 -12.74
CA VAL A 122 10.23 16.97 -12.80
C VAL A 122 10.88 17.11 -11.43
N VAL A 123 10.12 16.86 -10.34
CA VAL A 123 10.61 16.96 -8.97
C VAL A 123 10.80 15.56 -8.40
N THR A 124 12.00 15.31 -7.88
CA THR A 124 12.36 14.11 -7.14
C THR A 124 12.49 14.45 -5.65
N TYR A 125 12.76 13.44 -4.81
CA TYR A 125 13.02 13.65 -3.39
C TYR A 125 14.24 12.85 -2.94
N PHE A 126 14.90 13.35 -1.90
CA PHE A 126 15.97 12.66 -1.18
C PHE A 126 15.52 12.44 0.26
N ASN A 127 15.54 11.19 0.74
CA ASN A 127 15.12 10.82 2.08
C ASN A 127 16.22 10.01 2.78
N LYS A 128 17.00 10.63 3.67
CA LYS A 128 18.04 9.93 4.46
C LYS A 128 18.25 10.65 5.80
N GLY A 129 18.14 9.90 6.91
CA GLY A 129 18.43 10.39 8.26
C GLY A 129 17.61 11.62 8.66
N GLY A 130 16.28 11.57 8.48
CA GLY A 130 15.35 12.67 8.79
C GLY A 130 15.40 13.88 7.83
N ASN A 131 16.47 14.06 7.05
CA ASN A 131 16.62 15.17 6.11
C ASN A 131 15.90 14.89 4.78
N LEU A 132 14.57 15.03 4.78
CA LEU A 132 13.76 14.97 3.56
C LEU A 132 13.89 16.27 2.77
N ARG A 133 14.27 16.16 1.49
CA ARG A 133 14.35 17.28 0.54
C ARG A 133 13.56 16.99 -0.72
N LEU A 134 12.87 18.00 -1.25
CA LEU A 134 12.35 18.00 -2.62
C LEU A 134 13.38 18.68 -3.52
N THR A 135 13.64 18.11 -4.71
CA THR A 135 14.69 18.56 -5.63
C THR A 135 14.14 18.65 -7.05
N VAL A 136 14.38 19.75 -7.73
CA VAL A 136 14.12 19.94 -9.16
C VAL A 136 15.19 19.18 -9.93
N ASP A 137 14.80 18.12 -10.63
CA ASP A 137 15.74 17.28 -11.34
C ASP A 137 16.08 17.92 -12.70
N ALA A 138 17.28 18.50 -12.80
CA ALA A 138 17.75 19.19 -13.99
C ALA A 138 17.78 18.30 -15.25
N ALA A 139 17.95 16.98 -15.10
CA ALA A 139 17.88 16.06 -16.23
C ALA A 139 16.43 15.83 -16.69
N LEU A 140 15.48 15.69 -15.76
CA LEU A 140 14.05 15.62 -16.09
C LEU A 140 13.53 16.95 -16.69
N VAL A 141 13.98 18.11 -16.19
CA VAL A 141 13.65 19.41 -16.78
C VAL A 141 14.14 19.48 -18.21
N LYS A 142 15.44 19.20 -18.46
CA LYS A 142 16.00 19.21 -19.82
C LYS A 142 15.31 18.20 -20.77
N GLN A 143 14.87 17.06 -20.24
CA GLN A 143 14.21 16.01 -21.03
C GLN A 143 12.75 16.35 -21.36
N LYS A 144 11.97 16.87 -20.40
CA LYS A 144 10.51 17.01 -20.50
C LYS A 144 10.06 18.45 -20.78
N LEU A 145 10.88 19.44 -20.43
CA LEU A 145 10.60 20.87 -20.52
C LEU A 145 11.79 21.63 -21.15
N PRO A 146 12.22 21.26 -22.38
CA PRO A 146 13.37 21.89 -23.03
C PRO A 146 13.16 23.40 -23.21
N GLY A 147 14.16 24.22 -22.87
CA GLY A 147 14.07 25.68 -22.95
C GLY A 147 13.31 26.33 -21.78
N SER A 148 13.02 25.58 -20.71
CA SER A 148 12.38 26.06 -19.47
C SER A 148 13.28 25.91 -18.24
N GLU A 149 14.60 25.97 -18.41
CA GLU A 149 15.59 25.78 -17.34
C GLU A 149 15.55 26.88 -16.27
N SER A 150 14.88 28.00 -16.54
CA SER A 150 14.64 29.11 -15.60
C SER A 150 13.38 28.93 -14.73
N LEU A 151 12.70 27.78 -14.81
CA LEU A 151 11.51 27.50 -14.02
C LEU A 151 11.78 27.57 -12.51
N ALA A 152 10.72 27.84 -11.74
CA ALA A 152 10.77 27.83 -10.29
C ALA A 152 9.60 27.02 -9.72
N CYS A 153 9.89 26.16 -8.75
CA CYS A 153 8.93 25.30 -8.09
C CYS A 153 8.56 25.82 -6.70
N ARG A 154 7.36 25.51 -6.24
CA ARG A 154 6.88 25.73 -4.87
C ARG A 154 6.09 24.50 -4.43
N TYR A 155 6.05 24.21 -3.13
CA TYR A 155 5.31 23.06 -2.61
C TYR A 155 4.31 23.46 -1.53
N ARG A 156 3.31 22.62 -1.31
CA ARG A 156 2.53 22.58 -0.07
C ARG A 156 2.45 21.14 0.41
N ALA A 157 2.47 20.93 1.72
CA ALA A 157 2.17 19.62 2.28
C ALA A 157 0.65 19.44 2.41
N ILE A 158 0.20 18.19 2.33
CA ILE A 158 -1.21 17.78 2.41
C ILE A 158 -1.39 16.65 3.42
N ALA A 159 -2.52 16.63 4.11
CA ALA A 159 -2.89 15.60 5.08
C ALA A 159 -4.41 15.35 5.04
N VAL A 160 -4.88 14.21 5.55
CA VAL A 160 -6.32 13.96 5.74
C VAL A 160 -6.84 14.93 6.79
N LYS A 161 -7.98 15.57 6.54
CA LYS A 161 -8.63 16.46 7.49
C LYS A 161 -9.14 15.64 8.69
N PRO A 162 -8.82 16.03 9.95
CA PRO A 162 -9.33 15.31 11.12
C PRO A 162 -10.86 15.21 11.14
N GLY A 163 -11.38 14.03 11.50
CA GLY A 163 -12.81 13.76 11.62
C GLY A 163 -13.49 13.16 10.37
N GLY A 164 -12.75 12.78 9.33
CA GLY A 164 -13.32 12.02 8.21
C GLY A 164 -12.37 11.80 7.02
N ASP A 165 -12.67 10.79 6.20
CA ASP A 165 -11.75 10.28 5.17
C ASP A 165 -11.97 10.84 3.75
N PHE A 166 -12.67 11.97 3.61
CA PHE A 166 -13.09 12.52 2.32
C PHE A 166 -12.56 13.91 2.00
N ASN A 167 -11.82 14.53 2.93
CA ASN A 167 -11.33 15.88 2.79
C ASN A 167 -9.87 15.96 3.20
N THR A 168 -9.15 16.91 2.62
CA THR A 168 -7.75 17.22 2.93
C THR A 168 -7.62 18.56 3.64
N THR A 169 -6.51 18.72 4.34
CA THR A 169 -5.97 20.01 4.78
C THR A 169 -4.60 20.20 4.16
N SER A 170 -4.27 21.43 3.76
CA SER A 170 -2.96 21.76 3.19
C SER A 170 -2.28 22.89 3.97
N THR A 171 -0.95 22.87 3.97
CA THR A 171 -0.16 24.00 4.47
C THR A 171 -0.30 25.21 3.54
N LYS A 172 0.20 26.37 3.97
CA LYS A 172 0.53 27.44 3.03
C LYS A 172 1.55 26.92 1.99
N TRP A 173 1.53 27.52 0.80
CA TRP A 173 2.58 27.32 -0.19
C TRP A 173 3.93 27.82 0.36
N SER A 174 5.00 27.09 0.04
CA SER A 174 6.38 27.51 0.28
C SER A 174 6.77 28.70 -0.60
N ASP A 175 7.90 29.33 -0.25
CA ASP A 175 8.64 30.15 -1.20
C ASP A 175 9.09 29.32 -2.42
N PHE A 176 9.41 30.02 -3.51
CA PHE A 176 9.90 29.41 -4.74
C PHE A 176 11.36 28.95 -4.61
N PHE A 177 11.64 27.72 -5.03
CA PHE A 177 12.96 27.11 -5.13
C PHE A 177 13.25 26.63 -6.57
N THR A 178 14.53 26.59 -6.94
CA THR A 178 14.98 26.23 -8.30
C THR A 178 15.92 25.02 -8.33
N ASP A 179 16.57 24.71 -7.21
CA ASP A 179 17.37 23.49 -7.00
C ASP A 179 16.64 22.57 -6.01
N SER A 180 16.72 22.83 -4.71
CA SER A 180 16.14 21.95 -3.70
C SER A 180 15.70 22.70 -2.44
N ILE A 181 14.72 22.14 -1.74
CA ILE A 181 14.14 22.69 -0.51
C ILE A 181 14.01 21.58 0.55
N ARG A 182 14.25 21.92 1.83
CA ARG A 182 13.89 21.03 2.95
C ARG A 182 12.40 21.12 3.20
N VAL A 183 11.78 20.00 3.51
CA VAL A 183 10.40 19.95 4.01
C VAL A 183 10.39 19.75 5.52
N GLY A 184 9.23 19.95 6.16
CA GLY A 184 9.11 19.80 7.60
C GLY A 184 9.25 18.35 8.10
N PRO A 185 9.47 18.17 9.41
CA PRO A 185 9.76 16.88 10.01
C PRO A 185 8.55 15.95 10.07
N THR A 186 7.31 16.44 9.97
CA THR A 186 6.09 15.62 10.11
C THR A 186 5.42 15.30 8.78
N GLU A 187 5.75 16.03 7.72
CA GLU A 187 5.02 16.00 6.46
C GLU A 187 5.50 14.88 5.53
N GLU A 188 4.57 14.14 4.92
CA GLU A 188 4.84 12.94 4.13
C GLU A 188 4.24 12.98 2.71
N HIS A 189 3.30 13.90 2.46
CA HIS A 189 2.60 14.03 1.18
C HIS A 189 2.65 15.48 0.71
N PHE A 190 2.98 15.68 -0.56
CA PHE A 190 3.27 17.00 -1.13
C PHE A 190 2.62 17.18 -2.50
N VAL A 191 2.10 18.40 -2.73
CA VAL A 191 1.79 18.91 -4.07
C VAL A 191 2.85 19.95 -4.42
N VAL A 192 3.49 19.78 -5.57
CA VAL A 192 4.55 20.67 -6.06
C VAL A 192 4.12 21.25 -7.40
N GLU A 193 4.13 22.58 -7.52
CA GLU A 193 3.84 23.31 -8.75
C GLU A 193 5.10 24.02 -9.23
N CYS A 194 5.44 23.85 -10.51
CA CYS A 194 6.62 24.44 -11.14
C CYS A 194 6.17 25.36 -12.28
N HIS A 195 6.50 26.64 -12.16
CA HIS A 195 6.06 27.72 -13.03
C HIS A 195 7.22 28.30 -13.84
N LYS A 196 6.92 28.95 -14.96
CA LYS A 196 7.91 29.58 -15.86
C LYS A 196 8.77 30.65 -15.18
N SER A 197 8.26 31.30 -14.13
CA SER A 197 9.02 32.22 -13.29
C SER A 197 8.58 32.11 -11.82
N ARG A 198 9.19 32.89 -10.92
CA ARG A 198 8.82 32.99 -9.49
C ARG A 198 7.52 33.79 -9.26
N ASP A 199 6.53 33.57 -10.11
CA ASP A 199 5.18 34.14 -10.03
C ASP A 199 4.15 33.01 -10.22
N PRO A 200 3.24 32.76 -9.26
CA PRO A 200 2.23 31.71 -9.38
C PRO A 200 1.17 31.99 -10.46
N LYS A 201 1.09 33.20 -11.02
CA LYS A 201 0.27 33.53 -12.18
C LYS A 201 0.98 33.23 -13.51
N SER A 202 2.28 32.99 -13.50
CA SER A 202 3.01 32.57 -14.70
C SER A 202 2.68 31.12 -15.07
N LEU A 203 2.90 30.78 -16.34
CA LEU A 203 2.56 29.48 -16.93
C LEU A 203 3.04 28.31 -16.04
N LEU A 204 2.10 27.46 -15.62
CA LEU A 204 2.38 26.19 -14.95
C LEU A 204 2.98 25.23 -15.99
N LEU A 205 4.20 24.76 -15.73
CA LEU A 205 4.96 23.89 -16.63
C LEU A 205 4.98 22.44 -16.17
N ALA A 206 4.99 22.21 -14.86
CA ALA A 206 5.01 20.90 -14.26
C ALA A 206 4.22 20.89 -12.94
N LYS A 207 3.58 19.76 -12.64
CA LYS A 207 2.89 19.54 -11.36
C LYS A 207 3.14 18.12 -10.89
N SER A 208 3.63 17.97 -9.66
CA SER A 208 3.98 16.68 -9.07
C SER A 208 3.20 16.42 -7.80
N TYR A 209 2.67 15.20 -7.71
CA TYR A 209 2.07 14.61 -6.51
C TYR A 209 3.05 13.61 -5.95
N ILE A 210 3.53 13.82 -4.72
CA ILE A 210 4.64 13.05 -4.13
C ILE A 210 4.22 12.56 -2.74
N SER A 211 4.17 11.24 -2.56
CA SER A 211 4.07 10.58 -1.25
C SER A 211 5.42 9.96 -0.89
N VAL A 212 5.90 10.22 0.32
CA VAL A 212 7.18 9.73 0.83
C VAL A 212 6.95 8.91 2.09
N VAL A 213 7.42 7.65 2.11
CA VAL A 213 7.54 6.90 3.37
C VAL A 213 8.84 7.30 4.05
N LYS A 214 8.77 7.73 5.31
CA LYS A 214 9.94 8.09 6.11
C LYS A 214 9.87 7.51 7.52
N GLU A 215 11.03 7.38 8.15
CA GLU A 215 11.14 7.02 9.56
C GLU A 215 10.63 8.19 10.42
N ARG A 216 9.76 7.91 11.40
CA ARG A 216 9.15 8.89 12.31
C ARG A 216 9.57 8.56 13.73
N GLU A 217 10.45 9.37 14.30
CA GLU A 217 11.19 9.05 15.54
C GLU A 217 10.27 8.80 16.74
N ASP A 218 9.22 9.60 16.88
CA ASP A 218 8.14 9.47 17.87
C ASP A 218 7.38 8.13 17.77
N LEU A 219 7.13 7.67 16.54
CA LEU A 219 6.48 6.38 16.30
C LEU A 219 7.45 5.21 16.49
N GLU A 220 8.70 5.35 16.04
CA GLU A 220 9.72 4.30 16.09
C GLU A 220 10.02 3.88 17.53
N GLU A 221 10.04 4.81 18.47
CA GLU A 221 10.22 4.53 19.91
C GLU A 221 9.09 3.61 20.42
N SER A 222 7.83 4.03 20.23
CA SER A 222 6.65 3.25 20.67
C SER A 222 6.56 1.87 19.99
N LEU A 223 6.86 1.78 18.70
CA LEU A 223 6.82 0.50 17.98
C LEU A 223 7.93 -0.46 18.39
N ARG A 224 9.12 0.03 18.78
CA ARG A 224 10.20 -0.81 19.33
C ARG A 224 9.82 -1.40 20.68
N GLU A 225 9.19 -0.62 21.55
CA GLU A 225 8.67 -1.11 22.83
C GLU A 225 7.61 -2.19 22.63
N LYS A 226 6.60 -1.92 21.79
CA LYS A 226 5.55 -2.90 21.45
C LYS A 226 6.13 -4.19 20.87
N LEU A 227 7.09 -4.09 19.96
CA LEU A 227 7.75 -5.25 19.35
C LEU A 227 8.53 -6.07 20.40
N SER A 228 9.32 -5.41 21.26
CA SER A 228 10.05 -6.06 22.36
C SER A 228 9.08 -6.81 23.29
N ASN A 229 8.00 -6.15 23.71
CA ASN A 229 6.96 -6.76 24.53
C ASN A 229 6.27 -7.95 23.83
N HIS A 230 6.01 -7.85 22.52
CA HIS A 230 5.46 -8.95 21.73
C HIS A 230 6.44 -10.13 21.61
N GLN A 231 7.74 -9.86 21.40
CA GLN A 231 8.79 -10.89 21.33
C GLN A 231 8.92 -11.63 22.66
N ASN A 232 9.02 -10.89 23.77
CA ASN A 232 9.16 -11.46 25.12
C ASN A 232 7.93 -12.30 25.52
N LYS A 233 6.72 -11.86 25.15
CA LYS A 233 5.47 -12.56 25.47
C LYS A 233 5.23 -13.82 24.65
N ASN A 234 5.53 -13.80 23.36
CA ASN A 234 5.12 -14.86 22.42
C ASN A 234 6.27 -15.74 21.90
N ALA A 235 7.53 -15.36 22.17
CA ALA A 235 8.74 -16.04 21.70
C ALA A 235 8.67 -16.51 20.20
N PRO A 236 8.32 -15.61 19.25
CA PRO A 236 8.12 -15.98 17.86
C PRO A 236 9.42 -16.49 17.24
N LYS A 237 9.35 -17.58 16.46
CA LYS A 237 10.50 -18.18 15.78
C LYS A 237 11.13 -17.28 14.72
N GLU A 238 10.30 -16.45 14.08
CA GLU A 238 10.67 -15.53 13.01
C GLU A 238 9.75 -14.30 13.04
N ILE A 239 10.23 -13.18 12.48
CA ILE A 239 9.49 -11.92 12.41
C ILE A 239 9.51 -11.47 10.95
N LEU A 240 8.52 -11.94 10.19
CA LEU A 240 8.36 -11.63 8.77
C LEU A 240 7.57 -10.34 8.59
N ASN A 241 7.89 -9.58 7.54
CA ASN A 241 7.01 -8.54 7.02
C ASN A 241 5.80 -9.20 6.33
N VAL A 242 4.71 -8.46 6.19
CA VAL A 242 3.52 -8.88 5.44
C VAL A 242 3.15 -7.82 4.42
N MET A 243 3.04 -8.21 3.15
CA MET A 243 2.63 -7.35 2.06
C MET A 243 1.46 -7.98 1.31
N ILE A 244 0.31 -7.31 1.33
CA ILE A 244 -0.89 -7.68 0.61
C ILE A 244 -1.08 -6.67 -0.52
N LEU A 245 -1.21 -7.17 -1.75
CA LEU A 245 -1.51 -6.39 -2.95
C LEU A 245 -2.71 -7.00 -3.69
N GLY A 246 -3.81 -6.28 -3.73
CA GLY A 246 -5.04 -6.66 -4.39
C GLY A 246 -5.32 -5.84 -5.66
N ILE A 247 -5.97 -6.48 -6.63
CA ILE A 247 -6.55 -5.84 -7.81
C ILE A 247 -8.05 -6.17 -7.85
N ASP A 248 -8.91 -5.19 -8.10
CA ASP A 248 -10.37 -5.37 -8.16
C ASP A 248 -10.83 -6.15 -9.39
N GLY A 249 -11.85 -7.00 -9.23
CA GLY A 249 -12.64 -7.53 -10.33
C GLY A 249 -12.00 -8.66 -11.15
N MET A 250 -10.84 -9.18 -10.75
CA MET A 250 -10.12 -10.22 -11.51
C MET A 250 -10.51 -11.65 -11.09
N SER A 251 -10.78 -12.52 -12.08
CA SER A 251 -10.83 -13.97 -11.86
C SER A 251 -9.43 -14.58 -12.08
N LYS A 252 -9.17 -15.79 -11.56
CA LYS A 252 -7.95 -16.54 -11.88
C LYS A 252 -7.75 -16.67 -13.40
N GLN A 253 -8.83 -16.98 -14.12
CA GLN A 253 -8.80 -17.15 -15.58
C GLN A 253 -8.45 -15.83 -16.28
N ASN A 254 -9.00 -14.71 -15.81
CA ASN A 254 -8.69 -13.40 -16.37
C ASN A 254 -7.25 -12.96 -16.08
N MET A 255 -6.72 -13.26 -14.89
CA MET A 255 -5.31 -13.04 -14.56
C MET A 255 -4.38 -13.82 -15.50
N ILE A 256 -4.69 -15.07 -15.83
CA ILE A 256 -3.89 -15.87 -16.77
C ILE A 256 -3.85 -15.21 -18.16
N ARG A 257 -4.96 -14.65 -18.63
CA ARG A 257 -5.06 -13.97 -19.94
C ARG A 257 -4.35 -12.62 -19.97
N THR A 258 -4.51 -11.82 -18.93
CA THR A 258 -4.20 -10.37 -18.95
C THR A 258 -2.93 -10.00 -18.20
N LEU A 259 -2.48 -10.81 -17.23
CA LEU A 259 -1.26 -10.59 -16.46
C LEU A 259 -0.23 -11.72 -16.67
N PRO A 260 0.06 -12.16 -17.91
CA PRO A 260 0.91 -13.33 -18.15
C PRO A 260 2.35 -13.11 -17.65
N LYS A 261 2.98 -11.96 -17.90
CA LYS A 261 4.38 -11.72 -17.48
C LYS A 261 4.49 -11.67 -15.97
N THR A 262 3.50 -11.07 -15.31
CA THR A 262 3.38 -11.03 -13.85
C THR A 262 3.22 -12.44 -13.30
N ARG A 263 2.28 -13.23 -13.82
CA ARG A 263 2.04 -14.61 -13.36
C ARG A 263 3.25 -15.52 -13.58
N ASP A 264 3.89 -15.43 -14.74
CA ASP A 264 5.09 -16.19 -15.07
C ASP A 264 6.26 -15.84 -14.15
N PHE A 265 6.41 -14.57 -13.76
CA PHE A 265 7.42 -14.17 -12.77
C PHE A 265 7.09 -14.68 -11.37
N LEU A 266 5.84 -14.57 -10.92
CA LEU A 266 5.40 -15.06 -9.60
C LEU A 266 5.63 -16.57 -9.47
N LEU A 267 5.21 -17.38 -10.45
CA LEU A 267 5.27 -18.84 -10.38
C LEU A 267 6.62 -19.40 -10.85
N GLY A 268 7.17 -18.84 -11.93
CA GLY A 268 8.43 -19.28 -12.54
C GLY A 268 9.66 -18.82 -11.76
N THR A 269 9.70 -17.55 -11.34
CA THR A 269 10.86 -16.95 -10.65
C THR A 269 10.72 -17.02 -9.12
N LEU A 270 9.65 -16.45 -8.55
CA LEU A 270 9.46 -16.40 -7.10
C LEU A 270 8.96 -17.72 -6.49
N LYS A 271 8.60 -18.70 -7.32
CA LYS A 271 8.03 -20.01 -6.92
C LYS A 271 6.78 -19.89 -6.02
N ALA A 272 6.02 -18.81 -6.21
CA ALA A 272 4.80 -18.53 -5.46
C ALA A 272 3.79 -19.69 -5.57
N LYS A 273 2.98 -19.87 -4.52
CA LYS A 273 1.96 -20.91 -4.48
C LYS A 273 0.61 -20.33 -4.89
N GLU A 274 0.04 -20.83 -5.99
CA GLU A 274 -1.37 -20.56 -6.32
C GLU A 274 -2.27 -21.24 -5.26
N MET A 275 -3.04 -20.44 -4.52
CA MET A 275 -4.07 -20.94 -3.61
C MET A 275 -5.28 -21.42 -4.42
N LEU A 276 -5.18 -22.63 -4.95
CA LEU A 276 -6.29 -23.29 -5.64
C LEU A 276 -7.48 -23.46 -4.69
N ASN A 277 -8.69 -23.27 -5.22
CA ASN A 277 -9.96 -23.33 -4.47
C ASN A 277 -10.17 -22.23 -3.42
N TYR A 278 -9.25 -21.27 -3.27
CA TYR A 278 -9.57 -19.99 -2.62
C TYR A 278 -10.69 -19.30 -3.42
N ASN A 279 -11.75 -18.86 -2.73
CA ASN A 279 -12.96 -18.37 -3.36
C ASN A 279 -13.56 -17.21 -2.55
N LYS A 280 -14.43 -16.46 -3.21
CA LYS A 280 -15.05 -15.24 -2.68
C LYS A 280 -16.19 -15.54 -1.70
N ASN A 281 -16.30 -14.73 -0.65
CA ASN A 281 -17.42 -14.73 0.30
C ASN A 281 -18.64 -13.96 -0.23
N GLY A 282 -18.44 -13.03 -1.17
CA GLY A 282 -19.52 -12.21 -1.72
C GLY A 282 -19.33 -11.80 -3.17
N MET A 283 -20.37 -11.21 -3.75
CA MET A 283 -20.36 -10.79 -5.16
C MET A 283 -19.65 -9.46 -5.43
N ASN A 284 -19.39 -8.63 -4.41
CA ASN A 284 -18.82 -7.29 -4.50
C ASN A 284 -17.54 -7.15 -3.66
N THR A 285 -16.75 -6.11 -3.88
CA THR A 285 -15.43 -5.91 -3.24
C THR A 285 -15.52 -5.87 -1.72
N PHE A 286 -16.50 -5.13 -1.21
CA PHE A 286 -16.69 -4.89 0.21
C PHE A 286 -16.77 -6.18 1.07
N PRO A 287 -17.71 -7.12 0.88
CA PRO A 287 -17.76 -8.33 1.70
C PRO A 287 -16.50 -9.20 1.62
N ASN A 288 -15.83 -9.27 0.45
CA ASN A 288 -14.61 -10.06 0.31
C ASN A 288 -13.42 -9.45 1.06
N VAL A 289 -13.21 -8.14 0.88
CA VAL A 289 -12.14 -7.40 1.55
C VAL A 289 -12.36 -7.36 3.06
N ILE A 290 -13.60 -7.18 3.50
CA ILE A 290 -13.95 -7.20 4.92
C ILE A 290 -13.63 -8.57 5.55
N THR A 291 -14.07 -9.67 4.95
CA THR A 291 -13.81 -11.00 5.51
C THR A 291 -12.33 -11.37 5.48
N LEU A 292 -11.58 -10.95 4.45
CA LEU A 292 -10.12 -11.14 4.41
C LEU A 292 -9.40 -10.42 5.57
N LEU A 293 -9.83 -9.21 5.94
CA LEU A 293 -9.09 -8.33 6.84
C LEU A 293 -9.55 -8.38 8.31
N THR A 294 -10.70 -9.00 8.59
CA THR A 294 -11.28 -9.10 9.94
C THR A 294 -11.56 -10.54 10.39
N GLY A 295 -11.48 -11.51 9.47
CA GLY A 295 -11.96 -12.87 9.68
C GLY A 295 -13.48 -12.99 9.82
N LYS A 296 -14.26 -11.91 9.59
CA LYS A 296 -15.70 -11.83 9.84
C LYS A 296 -16.49 -11.47 8.59
N THR A 297 -17.71 -11.98 8.48
CA THR A 297 -18.68 -11.54 7.48
C THR A 297 -19.19 -10.13 7.80
N VAL A 298 -19.81 -9.47 6.81
CA VAL A 298 -20.45 -8.15 7.02
C VAL A 298 -21.57 -8.24 8.08
N SER A 299 -22.32 -9.34 8.13
CA SER A 299 -23.39 -9.54 9.13
C SER A 299 -22.85 -9.67 10.55
N GLU A 300 -21.75 -10.41 10.73
CA GLU A 300 -21.05 -10.49 12.02
C GLU A 300 -20.49 -9.14 12.45
N ILE A 301 -20.00 -8.32 11.53
CA ILE A 301 -19.53 -6.96 11.85
C ILE A 301 -20.69 -6.04 12.25
N SER A 302 -21.78 -6.06 11.49
CA SER A 302 -22.97 -5.25 11.78
C SER A 302 -23.57 -5.62 13.14
N SER A 303 -23.64 -6.91 13.48
CA SER A 303 -24.17 -7.38 14.77
C SER A 303 -23.21 -7.15 15.95
N GLN A 304 -21.95 -7.58 15.85
CA GLN A 304 -21.00 -7.54 16.97
C GLN A 304 -20.51 -6.13 17.30
N TYR A 305 -20.37 -5.25 16.31
CA TYR A 305 -19.88 -3.88 16.49
C TYR A 305 -20.95 -2.82 16.26
N SER A 306 -22.22 -3.23 16.07
CA SER A 306 -23.35 -2.35 15.74
C SER A 306 -23.07 -1.45 14.52
N TRP A 307 -22.27 -1.94 13.56
CA TRP A 307 -21.81 -1.17 12.41
C TRP A 307 -22.87 -1.08 11.30
N ASN A 308 -22.87 0.02 10.56
CA ASN A 308 -23.61 0.18 9.32
C ASN A 308 -22.92 1.23 8.43
N THR A 309 -23.38 1.39 7.19
CA THR A 309 -22.79 2.33 6.20
C THR A 309 -22.73 3.80 6.66
N GLY A 310 -23.57 4.20 7.63
CA GLY A 310 -23.57 5.52 8.25
C GLY A 310 -22.54 5.71 9.36
N LYS A 311 -21.74 4.68 9.70
CA LYS A 311 -20.70 4.73 10.74
C LYS A 311 -19.30 4.57 10.15
N PHE A 312 -18.33 5.20 10.80
CA PHE A 312 -16.91 4.97 10.52
C PHE A 312 -16.48 3.54 10.89
N PHE A 313 -15.40 3.08 10.27
CA PHE A 313 -14.80 1.77 10.53
C PHE A 313 -13.88 1.73 11.77
N ASP A 314 -13.66 2.86 12.46
CA ASP A 314 -12.62 3.03 13.49
C ASP A 314 -12.70 2.09 14.72
N ASN A 315 -13.86 1.45 14.94
CA ASN A 315 -14.14 0.51 16.03
C ASN A 315 -14.17 -0.96 15.57
N ILE A 316 -13.94 -1.23 14.28
CA ILE A 316 -13.84 -2.59 13.75
C ILE A 316 -12.38 -3.03 13.89
N PRO A 317 -12.08 -4.15 14.57
CA PRO A 317 -10.72 -4.67 14.65
C PRO A 317 -10.35 -5.29 13.30
N PHE A 318 -9.39 -4.67 12.62
CA PHE A 318 -8.77 -5.23 11.43
C PHE A 318 -7.41 -5.82 11.75
N VAL A 319 -6.93 -6.70 10.90
CA VAL A 319 -5.63 -7.36 11.03
C VAL A 319 -4.45 -6.36 11.12
N TRP A 320 -4.56 -5.16 10.55
CA TRP A 320 -3.53 -4.13 10.73
C TRP A 320 -3.47 -3.56 12.14
N ASP A 321 -4.58 -3.55 12.89
CA ASP A 321 -4.60 -3.10 14.28
C ASP A 321 -3.83 -4.11 15.14
N GLU A 322 -4.02 -5.42 14.90
CA GLU A 322 -3.23 -6.48 15.55
C GLU A 322 -1.73 -6.37 15.24
N PHE A 323 -1.37 -6.09 13.98
CA PHE A 323 0.02 -5.85 13.61
C PHE A 323 0.59 -4.57 14.26
N ALA A 324 -0.19 -3.48 14.33
CA ALA A 324 0.22 -2.25 15.01
C ALA A 324 0.48 -2.47 16.51
N GLU A 325 -0.37 -3.26 17.19
CA GLU A 325 -0.16 -3.64 18.59
C GLU A 325 1.01 -4.61 18.78
N ALA A 326 1.37 -5.40 17.76
CA ALA A 326 2.60 -6.21 17.74
C ALA A 326 3.88 -5.40 17.41
N GLY A 327 3.80 -4.07 17.27
CA GLY A 327 4.96 -3.20 16.97
C GLY A 327 5.34 -3.13 15.48
N TYR A 328 4.46 -3.56 14.57
CA TYR A 328 4.69 -3.42 13.13
C TYR A 328 4.31 -2.02 12.65
N ARG A 329 5.05 -1.52 11.66
CA ARG A 329 4.65 -0.33 10.90
C ARG A 329 3.54 -0.72 9.93
N THR A 330 2.45 0.02 9.89
CA THR A 330 1.28 -0.33 9.07
C THR A 330 1.13 0.65 7.91
N GLN A 331 0.94 0.16 6.69
CA GLN A 331 0.69 0.97 5.50
C GLN A 331 -0.63 0.58 4.82
N MET A 332 -1.32 1.58 4.27
CA MET A 332 -2.44 1.38 3.36
C MET A 332 -2.33 2.26 2.12
N ALA A 333 -2.36 1.65 0.93
CA ALA A 333 -2.43 2.33 -0.35
C ALA A 333 -3.67 1.90 -1.14
N LEU A 334 -4.54 2.87 -1.41
CA LEU A 334 -5.76 2.74 -2.21
C LEU A 334 -5.71 3.77 -3.34
N ASP A 335 -6.36 3.49 -4.46
CA ASP A 335 -6.25 4.27 -5.72
C ASP A 335 -7.49 5.10 -6.06
N SER A 336 -8.42 5.27 -5.12
CA SER A 336 -9.63 6.05 -5.36
C SER A 336 -10.20 6.78 -4.16
N SER A 337 -10.59 8.03 -4.40
CA SER A 337 -11.36 8.88 -3.49
C SER A 337 -12.71 8.28 -3.08
N ARG A 338 -13.39 7.51 -3.94
CA ARG A 338 -14.80 7.10 -3.73
C ARG A 338 -15.15 5.62 -3.91
N ILE A 339 -14.56 4.90 -4.86
CA ILE A 339 -15.00 3.53 -5.23
C ILE A 339 -14.27 2.37 -4.54
N THR A 340 -13.58 2.61 -3.41
CA THR A 340 -12.89 1.55 -2.65
C THR A 340 -13.80 0.91 -1.60
N SER A 341 -13.44 -0.27 -1.08
CA SER A 341 -14.22 -1.03 -0.09
C SER A 341 -14.68 -0.22 1.12
N PHE A 342 -13.87 0.74 1.59
CA PHE A 342 -14.16 1.56 2.77
C PHE A 342 -14.92 2.85 2.47
N HIS A 343 -14.97 3.28 1.20
CA HIS A 343 -15.46 4.61 0.80
C HIS A 343 -16.73 4.58 -0.04
N CYS A 344 -16.99 3.49 -0.78
CA CYS A 344 -18.17 3.40 -1.64
C CYS A 344 -19.44 3.29 -0.78
N SER A 345 -20.23 4.37 -0.76
CA SER A 345 -21.45 4.53 0.06
C SER A 345 -21.24 4.26 1.56
N LYS A 346 -20.11 4.71 2.11
CA LYS A 346 -19.66 4.50 3.50
C LYS A 346 -18.96 5.77 4.02
N GLN A 347 -18.80 5.88 5.34
CA GLN A 347 -18.10 7.02 5.97
C GLN A 347 -16.56 6.92 5.93
N GLY A 348 -15.98 5.78 5.57
CA GLY A 348 -14.53 5.56 5.70
C GLY A 348 -14.11 5.52 7.17
N PHE A 349 -13.04 6.24 7.50
CA PHE A 349 -12.46 6.34 8.83
C PHE A 349 -12.48 7.80 9.34
N SER A 350 -12.63 8.04 10.66
CA SER A 350 -12.56 9.41 11.20
C SER A 350 -11.11 9.88 11.45
N ARG A 351 -10.20 8.91 11.55
CA ARG A 351 -8.75 9.05 11.72
C ARG A 351 -8.03 8.10 10.76
N PRO A 352 -6.76 8.33 10.38
CA PRO A 352 -6.01 7.36 9.58
C PRO A 352 -6.01 5.96 10.24
N PRO A 353 -6.40 4.89 9.51
CA PRO A 353 -6.47 3.53 10.08
C PRO A 353 -5.11 2.86 10.24
N VAL A 354 -4.05 3.47 9.72
CA VAL A 354 -2.70 2.92 9.65
C VAL A 354 -1.67 4.03 9.81
N HIS A 355 -0.44 3.65 10.14
CA HIS A 355 0.67 4.57 10.32
C HIS A 355 1.01 5.36 9.03
N TYR A 356 1.03 4.70 7.87
CA TYR A 356 1.40 5.27 6.57
C TYR A 356 0.22 5.18 5.60
N TYR A 357 -0.55 6.26 5.47
CA TYR A 357 -1.81 6.25 4.72
C TYR A 357 -1.72 7.12 3.45
N HIS A 358 -1.74 6.48 2.27
CA HIS A 358 -1.57 7.17 0.98
C HIS A 358 -2.66 8.22 0.65
N ARG A 359 -3.77 8.19 1.41
CA ARG A 359 -5.02 8.91 1.16
C ARG A 359 -4.92 10.37 0.73
N PRO A 360 -4.09 11.26 1.35
CA PRO A 360 -4.11 12.68 1.03
C PRO A 360 -3.82 12.93 -0.46
N LEU A 361 -2.86 12.20 -1.02
CA LEU A 361 -2.47 12.33 -2.42
C LEU A 361 -3.64 11.98 -3.34
N VAL A 362 -4.32 10.84 -3.07
CA VAL A 362 -5.46 10.35 -3.85
C VAL A 362 -6.60 11.37 -3.87
N LEU A 363 -6.92 11.96 -2.72
CA LEU A 363 -8.00 12.95 -2.59
C LEU A 363 -7.72 14.21 -3.42
N GLU A 364 -6.51 14.74 -3.35
CA GLU A 364 -6.13 15.93 -4.11
C GLU A 364 -6.02 15.62 -5.62
N SER A 365 -5.35 14.52 -6.00
CA SER A 365 -5.13 14.17 -7.42
C SER A 365 -6.40 13.73 -8.15
N ASP A 366 -7.39 13.13 -7.47
CA ASP A 366 -8.71 12.87 -8.06
C ASP A 366 -9.51 14.14 -8.30
N SER A 367 -9.25 15.21 -7.54
CA SER A 367 -9.94 16.50 -7.67
C SER A 367 -9.29 17.44 -8.70
N ASP A 368 -8.04 17.19 -9.08
CA ASP A 368 -7.24 18.07 -9.94
C ASP A 368 -7.35 17.68 -11.43
N ASN A 369 -8.37 18.25 -12.08
CA ASN A 369 -8.62 18.12 -13.52
C ASN A 369 -7.46 18.58 -14.43
N VAL A 370 -6.42 19.26 -13.90
CA VAL A 370 -5.24 19.66 -14.69
C VAL A 370 -4.25 18.50 -14.86
N VAL A 371 -4.17 17.59 -13.88
CA VAL A 371 -3.33 16.39 -13.95
C VAL A 371 -4.11 15.12 -14.27
N ARG A 372 -5.43 15.09 -14.00
CA ARG A 372 -6.23 13.87 -14.14
C ARG A 372 -6.66 13.65 -15.59
N HIS A 373 -6.23 12.53 -16.17
CA HIS A 373 -6.64 12.16 -17.53
C HIS A 373 -8.10 11.70 -17.56
N LYS A 374 -8.76 11.84 -18.72
CA LYS A 374 -10.18 11.53 -18.91
C LYS A 374 -10.55 10.06 -18.65
N ASP A 375 -9.60 9.15 -18.83
CA ASP A 375 -9.77 7.71 -18.60
C ASP A 375 -9.56 7.32 -17.13
N GLY A 376 -9.12 8.26 -16.30
CA GLY A 376 -8.81 8.08 -14.89
C GLY A 376 -7.51 7.34 -14.58
N ASN A 377 -6.72 6.84 -15.54
CA ASN A 377 -5.61 5.91 -15.22
C ASN A 377 -4.24 6.61 -15.06
N CYS A 378 -4.15 7.89 -15.40
CA CYS A 378 -2.94 8.71 -15.28
C CYS A 378 -3.14 9.86 -14.27
N VAL A 379 -2.02 10.28 -13.66
CA VAL A 379 -1.87 11.52 -12.88
C VAL A 379 -0.64 12.25 -13.42
N GLY A 380 -0.89 13.29 -14.21
CA GLY A 380 0.16 13.96 -14.99
C GLY A 380 0.76 12.99 -16.02
N ASP A 381 2.09 12.99 -16.13
CA ASP A 381 2.85 12.14 -17.04
C ASP A 381 3.06 10.68 -16.57
N LYS A 382 2.39 10.25 -15.50
CA LYS A 382 2.60 8.94 -14.87
C LYS A 382 1.29 8.13 -14.74
N PRO A 383 1.31 6.81 -14.95
CA PRO A 383 0.23 5.93 -14.53
C PRO A 383 0.04 5.98 -13.02
N GLU A 384 -1.21 6.03 -12.57
CA GLU A 384 -1.57 6.03 -11.13
C GLU A 384 -1.07 4.76 -10.42
N VAL A 385 -1.19 3.61 -11.08
CA VAL A 385 -0.68 2.32 -10.57
C VAL A 385 0.82 2.37 -10.29
N THR A 386 1.62 3.08 -11.11
CA THR A 386 3.05 3.26 -10.84
C THR A 386 3.29 4.08 -9.59
N LEU A 387 2.58 5.21 -9.40
CA LEU A 387 2.73 6.06 -8.21
C LEU A 387 2.43 5.29 -6.91
N LEU A 388 1.42 4.41 -6.95
CA LEU A 388 1.04 3.57 -5.82
C LEU A 388 2.06 2.45 -5.57
N LEU A 389 2.48 1.72 -6.61
CA LEU A 389 3.51 0.68 -6.48
C LEU A 389 4.84 1.25 -6.00
N ASP A 390 5.21 2.46 -6.43
CA ASP A 390 6.37 3.19 -5.92
C ASP A 390 6.24 3.48 -4.41
N TYR A 391 5.06 3.91 -3.93
CA TYR A 391 4.82 4.12 -2.49
C TYR A 391 4.92 2.81 -1.68
N VAL A 392 4.36 1.70 -2.18
CA VAL A 392 4.50 0.38 -1.56
C VAL A 392 5.97 -0.08 -1.53
N LEU A 393 6.71 0.15 -2.61
CA LEU A 393 8.14 -0.18 -2.70
C LEU A 393 9.00 0.66 -1.75
N GLN A 394 8.62 1.92 -1.49
CA GLN A 394 9.30 2.76 -0.49
C GLN A 394 9.20 2.16 0.91
N MET A 395 8.01 1.74 1.37
CA MET A 395 7.83 1.13 2.69
C MET A 395 8.71 -0.11 2.88
N ALA A 396 8.70 -1.00 1.88
CA ALA A 396 9.60 -2.13 1.80
C ALA A 396 11.08 -1.71 1.91
N SER A 397 11.50 -0.71 1.15
CA SER A 397 12.90 -0.27 1.07
C SER A 397 13.40 0.50 2.30
N VAL A 398 12.52 1.24 2.98
CA VAL A 398 12.84 2.03 4.16
C VAL A 398 13.02 1.14 5.39
N PHE A 399 12.16 0.13 5.56
CA PHE A 399 12.09 -0.66 6.79
C PHE A 399 12.71 -2.07 6.71
N SER A 400 12.96 -2.62 5.52
CA SER A 400 13.63 -3.93 5.41
C SER A 400 15.03 -3.93 6.04
N VAL A 401 15.39 -5.10 6.55
CA VAL A 401 16.65 -5.35 7.26
C VAL A 401 17.84 -5.05 6.35
N ARG A 402 18.68 -4.10 6.75
CA ARG A 402 19.86 -3.67 5.98
C ARG A 402 21.01 -4.69 6.07
N GLY A 403 20.86 -5.82 5.38
CA GLY A 403 22.01 -6.56 4.90
C GLY A 403 22.74 -5.71 3.84
N ASN A 404 24.02 -5.40 4.08
CA ASN A 404 24.89 -4.52 3.28
C ASN A 404 24.55 -4.43 1.78
N MET A 405 23.75 -3.43 1.38
CA MET A 405 23.62 -3.05 -0.03
C MET A 405 23.61 -1.54 -0.23
N HIS A 406 24.81 -0.99 -0.41
CA HIS A 406 25.01 0.36 -0.90
C HIS A 406 24.65 0.41 -2.40
N ARG A 407 23.44 0.87 -2.72
CA ARG A 407 23.19 1.51 -4.02
C ARG A 407 22.08 2.55 -3.91
N SER A 408 22.36 3.74 -4.43
CA SER A 408 21.36 4.80 -4.50
C SER A 408 20.20 4.34 -5.38
N VAL A 409 18.98 4.39 -4.87
CA VAL A 409 17.75 4.22 -5.66
C VAL A 409 17.53 5.52 -6.43
N ASN A 410 18.36 5.75 -7.46
CA ASN A 410 18.14 6.82 -8.41
C ASN A 410 17.05 6.37 -9.38
N ASN A 411 16.04 7.22 -9.56
CA ASN A 411 14.79 6.88 -10.23
C ASN A 411 14.91 6.95 -11.78
N GLU A 412 15.87 6.19 -12.36
CA GLU A 412 16.06 6.04 -13.80
C GLU A 412 16.00 4.55 -14.22
N PHE A 413 14.84 4.11 -14.73
CA PHE A 413 14.72 2.88 -15.50
C PHE A 413 14.51 3.17 -16.99
N LYS A 414 15.61 3.30 -17.73
CA LYS A 414 15.59 3.29 -19.21
C LYS A 414 15.50 1.84 -19.72
N PRO A 415 14.60 1.52 -20.66
CA PRO A 415 14.57 0.19 -21.28
C PRO A 415 15.83 -0.01 -22.14
N ARG A 416 16.57 -1.10 -21.90
CA ARG A 416 17.69 -1.49 -22.77
C ARG A 416 17.16 -2.06 -24.08
N SER A 417 17.20 -1.25 -25.15
CA SER A 417 17.10 -1.76 -26.51
C SER A 417 18.36 -2.55 -26.88
N ALA A 418 18.21 -3.52 -27.78
CA ALA A 418 19.27 -4.47 -28.10
C ALA A 418 20.41 -3.83 -28.91
N ARG A 419 21.65 -3.90 -28.38
CA ARG A 419 22.89 -3.82 -29.17
C ARG A 419 24.05 -4.48 -28.42
N ASN A 420 24.53 -5.61 -28.94
CA ASN A 420 25.96 -5.91 -29.03
C ASN A 420 26.20 -7.09 -29.97
N LYS A 421 26.44 -6.79 -31.26
CA LYS A 421 27.41 -7.57 -32.01
C LYS A 421 28.79 -7.08 -31.57
N ARG A 422 29.63 -7.95 -31.01
CA ARG A 422 31.07 -7.68 -30.91
C ARG A 422 31.86 -8.92 -31.31
N SER A 423 32.87 -8.67 -32.14
CA SER A 423 33.75 -9.63 -32.78
C SER A 423 34.80 -10.20 -31.82
N LEU A 424 35.29 -11.38 -32.16
CA LEU A 424 36.40 -12.08 -31.54
C LEU A 424 37.71 -11.28 -31.65
N PRO A 425 38.58 -11.24 -30.63
CA PRO A 425 40.00 -10.94 -30.76
C PRO A 425 40.77 -12.17 -31.26
N LYS A 426 41.78 -11.94 -32.09
CA LYS A 426 42.72 -12.99 -32.54
C LYS A 426 43.84 -13.20 -31.53
N GLU A 427 44.41 -14.40 -31.55
CA GLU A 427 45.61 -14.78 -30.81
C GLU A 427 46.85 -13.99 -31.28
N ALA A 428 47.79 -13.74 -30.35
CA ALA A 428 49.16 -13.38 -30.66
C ALA A 428 50.10 -14.05 -29.64
N THR A 429 50.76 -15.12 -30.08
CA THR A 429 51.81 -15.87 -29.37
C THR A 429 53.08 -15.04 -29.15
N GLY A 430 53.79 -15.19 -28.02
CA GLY A 430 55.08 -14.48 -27.86
C GLY A 430 55.85 -14.57 -26.54
N LEU A 431 55.84 -15.69 -25.82
CA LEU A 431 56.71 -15.86 -24.63
C LEU A 431 58.16 -16.21 -25.05
N LYS A 432 59.13 -15.32 -24.79
CA LYS A 432 60.56 -15.69 -24.83
C LYS A 432 61.44 -14.93 -23.83
N LYS A 433 62.03 -15.72 -22.93
CA LYS A 433 63.35 -15.61 -22.25
C LYS A 433 63.66 -14.42 -21.31
N ILE A 434 63.85 -14.82 -20.05
CA ILE A 434 64.75 -14.24 -19.04
C ILE A 434 66.20 -14.64 -19.35
N VAL A 435 67.14 -13.68 -19.40
CA VAL A 435 68.59 -13.67 -19.02
C VAL A 435 69.01 -12.18 -19.10
N GLY A 436 69.80 -11.53 -18.23
CA GLY A 436 70.56 -12.01 -17.07
C GLY A 436 72.05 -11.62 -17.14
N ASN A 437 72.40 -10.34 -16.90
CA ASN A 437 73.73 -9.76 -16.58
C ASN A 437 73.61 -8.21 -16.62
N GLY A 438 74.28 -7.37 -15.82
CA GLY A 438 75.15 -7.60 -14.66
C GLY A 438 76.02 -6.36 -14.36
N SER A 439 76.34 -6.07 -13.09
CA SER A 439 77.28 -5.02 -12.61
C SER A 439 76.83 -3.54 -12.77
N SER A 440 77.10 -2.57 -11.88
CA SER A 440 77.89 -2.54 -10.62
C SER A 440 77.53 -1.33 -9.72
N ASN A 441 77.97 -1.40 -8.45
CA ASN A 441 78.23 -0.31 -7.46
C ASN A 441 77.14 0.10 -6.44
N PHE A 442 77.40 -0.32 -5.20
CA PHE A 442 77.36 0.40 -3.90
C PHE A 442 77.34 1.95 -3.98
N ASP A 443 76.87 2.72 -2.98
CA ASP A 443 76.69 2.40 -1.54
C ASP A 443 75.56 3.21 -0.86
N GLU A 444 75.27 2.91 0.41
CA GLU A 444 74.22 3.51 1.24
C GLU A 444 74.53 4.91 1.84
N THR A 445 73.50 5.45 2.52
CA THR A 445 73.50 6.47 3.59
C THR A 445 73.34 7.96 3.21
N LYS A 446 72.21 8.55 3.64
CA LYS A 446 72.15 9.52 4.77
C LYS A 446 70.73 10.06 5.03
N GLN A 447 70.18 9.75 6.21
CA GLN A 447 69.19 10.59 6.91
C GLN A 447 69.45 10.53 8.43
N VAL A 448 69.86 11.67 8.99
CA VAL A 448 70.04 12.05 10.42
C VAL A 448 70.15 13.60 10.39
N PRO A 449 69.93 14.40 11.47
CA PRO A 449 69.86 14.07 12.91
C PRO A 449 68.70 14.81 13.65
N LEU A 450 68.57 15.00 14.97
CA LEU A 450 69.31 14.77 16.26
C LEU A 450 68.28 14.21 17.30
N GLN A 451 68.56 13.73 18.52
CA GLN A 451 69.70 13.17 19.26
C GLN A 451 69.15 12.42 20.52
N ASN A 452 69.97 11.63 21.22
CA ASN A 452 69.79 11.30 22.65
C ASN A 452 71.16 10.86 23.24
N HIS A 453 71.41 11.01 24.55
CA HIS A 453 72.67 10.63 25.23
C HIS A 453 72.39 9.74 26.46
N GLY A 454 73.22 8.72 26.75
CA GLY A 454 73.19 8.06 28.08
C GLY A 454 73.64 6.60 28.24
N ASN A 455 74.89 6.26 27.88
CA ASN A 455 75.79 5.18 28.36
C ASN A 455 75.34 3.87 29.07
N ALA A 456 76.06 2.81 28.70
CA ALA A 456 76.09 1.42 29.19
C ALA A 456 76.64 1.16 30.60
N VAL A 457 76.40 -0.07 31.14
CA VAL A 457 77.31 -0.89 31.98
C VAL A 457 77.13 -2.40 31.67
N ASN A 458 78.05 -3.25 32.15
CA ASN A 458 78.53 -4.52 31.61
C ASN A 458 78.18 -5.78 32.45
N SER A 459 78.44 -6.97 31.86
CA SER A 459 79.03 -8.17 32.51
C SER A 459 78.19 -9.17 33.35
N LYS A 460 78.24 -10.44 32.90
CA LYS A 460 78.38 -11.70 33.67
C LYS A 460 77.58 -11.86 34.98
N HIS A 461 76.31 -12.30 34.89
CA HIS A 461 75.65 -12.95 36.04
C HIS A 461 74.70 -14.13 35.70
N TYR A 462 74.45 -14.41 34.41
CA TYR A 462 73.21 -15.09 34.01
C TYR A 462 73.25 -16.62 33.90
N GLN A 463 74.43 -17.27 33.82
CA GLN A 463 74.52 -18.71 33.49
C GLN A 463 74.76 -19.67 34.67
N LYS A 464 74.74 -19.20 35.93
CA LYS A 464 74.76 -20.09 37.11
C LYS A 464 73.38 -20.30 37.75
N ASN A 465 72.46 -19.35 37.61
CA ASN A 465 71.17 -19.37 38.31
C ASN A 465 70.02 -20.07 37.53
N LEU A 466 70.29 -20.68 36.38
CA LEU A 466 69.24 -21.28 35.53
C LEU A 466 68.94 -22.76 35.84
N LYS A 467 69.78 -23.46 36.63
CA LYS A 467 69.57 -24.88 36.98
C LYS A 467 68.87 -25.08 38.32
N ASP A 468 69.17 -24.25 39.31
CA ASP A 468 68.61 -24.41 40.66
C ASP A 468 67.13 -23.97 40.73
N SER A 469 66.67 -23.14 39.80
CA SER A 469 65.24 -22.75 39.68
C SER A 469 64.35 -23.81 39.02
N ILE A 470 64.90 -24.88 38.44
CA ILE A 470 64.13 -25.92 37.73
C ILE A 470 63.65 -27.04 38.67
N ILE A 471 64.20 -27.12 39.89
CA ILE A 471 63.84 -28.14 40.90
C ILE A 471 62.81 -27.60 41.91
N ALA A 472 62.60 -26.28 41.98
CA ALA A 472 61.66 -25.63 42.89
C ALA A 472 60.25 -25.37 42.31
N SER A 473 59.86 -26.06 41.23
CA SER A 473 58.57 -25.86 40.53
C SER A 473 57.69 -27.12 40.45
N LYS A 474 57.93 -28.12 41.30
CA LYS A 474 57.16 -29.38 41.33
C LYS A 474 56.24 -29.60 42.54
N ASP A 475 56.37 -28.82 43.61
CA ASP A 475 55.52 -28.91 44.80
C ASP A 475 55.05 -27.50 45.23
N PHE A 476 54.01 -27.01 44.56
CA PHE A 476 53.11 -25.86 44.79
C PHE A 476 52.61 -25.43 43.38
N ASP A 477 51.32 -25.32 43.05
CA ASP A 477 50.11 -25.41 43.85
C ASP A 477 48.94 -25.92 42.97
N GLN A 478 48.39 -27.11 43.26
CA GLN A 478 47.31 -27.68 42.43
C GLN A 478 45.95 -26.98 42.65
N HIS A 479 45.80 -26.17 43.70
CA HIS A 479 44.54 -25.46 43.99
C HIS A 479 44.38 -24.11 43.28
N GLU A 480 45.46 -23.44 42.90
CA GLU A 480 45.38 -22.16 42.18
C GLU A 480 45.06 -22.35 40.69
N GLY A 481 45.59 -23.40 40.06
CA GLY A 481 45.42 -23.67 38.63
C GLY A 481 43.96 -23.87 38.20
N GLU A 482 43.18 -24.61 38.96
CA GLU A 482 41.75 -24.82 38.67
C GLU A 482 40.94 -23.54 38.89
N ASN A 483 41.22 -22.79 39.96
CA ASN A 483 40.58 -21.50 40.24
C ASN A 483 40.92 -20.43 39.19
N TYR A 484 42.09 -20.50 38.57
CA TYR A 484 42.46 -19.62 37.46
C TYR A 484 41.76 -20.06 36.16
N ARG A 485 41.70 -21.36 35.87
CA ARG A 485 40.99 -21.91 34.70
C ARG A 485 39.49 -21.64 34.76
N HIS A 486 38.88 -21.81 35.94
CA HIS A 486 37.46 -21.56 36.15
C HIS A 486 37.13 -20.06 36.05
N ARG A 487 37.98 -19.17 36.57
CA ARG A 487 37.83 -17.71 36.36
C ARG A 487 38.06 -17.32 34.90
N TYR A 488 39.02 -17.91 34.20
CA TYR A 488 39.29 -17.61 32.78
C TYR A 488 38.14 -18.09 31.88
N HIS A 489 37.59 -19.28 32.12
CA HIS A 489 36.40 -19.76 31.42
C HIS A 489 35.14 -18.95 31.76
N HIS A 490 34.93 -18.59 33.02
CA HIS A 490 33.79 -17.75 33.42
C HIS A 490 33.90 -16.33 32.86
N HIS A 491 35.12 -15.79 32.72
CA HIS A 491 35.36 -14.49 32.10
C HIS A 491 35.26 -14.55 30.57
N GLN A 492 35.70 -15.63 29.91
CA GLN A 492 35.43 -15.85 28.48
C GLN A 492 33.94 -16.10 28.20
N GLN A 493 33.22 -16.82 29.05
CA GLN A 493 31.76 -16.96 28.94
C GLN A 493 31.06 -15.62 29.16
N GLN A 494 31.44 -14.83 30.18
CA GLN A 494 30.91 -13.47 30.35
C GLN A 494 31.27 -12.55 29.18
N GLN A 495 32.46 -12.64 28.59
CA GLN A 495 32.83 -11.86 27.41
C GLN A 495 32.07 -12.33 26.15
N GLN A 496 31.82 -13.63 25.97
CA GLN A 496 30.98 -14.15 24.89
C GLN A 496 29.51 -13.78 25.09
N GLN A 497 29.01 -13.79 26.32
CA GLN A 497 27.64 -13.42 26.66
C GLN A 497 27.43 -11.90 26.54
N GLN A 498 28.40 -11.08 26.98
CA GLN A 498 28.41 -9.64 26.73
C GLN A 498 28.58 -9.31 25.24
N GLN A 499 29.34 -10.10 24.46
CA GLN A 499 29.41 -9.95 22.99
C GLN A 499 28.15 -10.47 22.27
N GLN A 500 27.37 -11.36 22.88
CA GLN A 500 26.03 -11.74 22.38
C GLN A 500 25.00 -10.65 22.70
N ASP A 501 25.04 -10.07 23.90
CA ASP A 501 24.21 -8.92 24.30
C ASP A 501 24.58 -7.61 23.57
N HIS A 502 25.83 -7.46 23.12
CA HIS A 502 26.35 -6.31 22.37
C HIS A 502 26.68 -6.60 20.90
N GLN A 503 26.17 -7.71 20.34
CA GLN A 503 25.82 -7.66 18.91
C GLN A 503 24.87 -6.46 18.76
N PRO A 504 25.10 -5.52 17.82
CA PRO A 504 24.06 -4.56 17.48
C PRO A 504 22.91 -5.39 16.90
N GLN A 505 21.94 -5.73 17.75
CA GLN A 505 20.68 -6.37 17.39
C GLN A 505 20.20 -5.66 16.12
N LEU A 506 20.24 -6.35 14.99
CA LEU A 506 19.81 -5.79 13.71
C LEU A 506 18.35 -5.40 13.91
N THR A 507 18.11 -4.11 14.14
CA THR A 507 16.84 -3.65 14.72
C THR A 507 15.74 -4.02 13.74
N VAL A 508 14.99 -5.07 14.10
CA VAL A 508 13.97 -5.62 13.23
C VAL A 508 12.87 -4.56 13.18
N ARG A 509 12.59 -4.05 11.99
CA ARG A 509 11.58 -3.01 11.76
C ARG A 509 10.49 -3.61 10.89
N PRO A 510 9.68 -4.52 11.46
CA PRO A 510 8.70 -5.24 10.66
C PRO A 510 7.60 -4.30 10.18
N PHE A 511 7.01 -4.65 9.04
CA PHE A 511 5.88 -3.92 8.48
C PHE A 511 4.74 -4.83 8.01
N PHE A 512 3.53 -4.31 8.11
CA PHE A 512 2.33 -4.80 7.45
C PHE A 512 1.88 -3.76 6.42
N SER A 513 1.59 -4.19 5.20
CA SER A 513 1.20 -3.29 4.10
C SER A 513 -0.01 -3.87 3.37
N TYR A 514 -1.16 -3.22 3.46
CA TYR A 514 -2.38 -3.60 2.73
C TYR A 514 -2.66 -2.62 1.59
N ASN A 515 -2.68 -3.12 0.36
CA ASN A 515 -2.82 -2.29 -0.83
C ASN A 515 -3.88 -2.91 -1.73
N PHE A 516 -4.79 -2.10 -2.26
CA PHE A 516 -5.87 -2.59 -3.11
C PHE A 516 -6.21 -1.56 -4.18
N PHE A 517 -6.00 -1.93 -5.44
CA PHE A 517 -6.17 -1.04 -6.59
C PHE A 517 -7.42 -1.44 -7.38
N VAL A 518 -8.31 -0.47 -7.55
CA VAL A 518 -9.65 -0.62 -8.10
C VAL A 518 -9.72 -0.11 -9.53
N ARG A 519 -9.20 1.08 -9.78
CA ARG A 519 -9.61 1.93 -10.92
C ARG A 519 -9.27 1.35 -12.27
N LEU A 520 -8.07 0.77 -12.43
CA LEU A 520 -7.63 0.24 -13.72
C LEU A 520 -8.57 -0.87 -14.25
N THR A 521 -9.15 -1.68 -13.35
CA THR A 521 -9.91 -2.90 -13.69
C THR A 521 -11.40 -2.85 -13.37
N HIS A 522 -11.86 -1.87 -12.56
CA HIS A 522 -13.23 -1.77 -12.05
C HIS A 522 -14.32 -1.94 -13.11
N ASP A 523 -14.23 -1.18 -14.21
CA ASP A 523 -15.26 -1.17 -15.27
C ASP A 523 -15.01 -2.26 -16.33
N ASN A 524 -13.74 -2.59 -16.60
CA ASN A 524 -13.35 -3.67 -17.50
C ASN A 524 -12.09 -4.37 -16.96
N PRO A 525 -12.19 -5.60 -16.43
CA PRO A 525 -11.04 -6.32 -15.88
C PRO A 525 -10.02 -6.73 -16.94
N GLN A 526 -10.33 -6.61 -18.24
CA GLN A 526 -9.37 -6.85 -19.32
C GLN A 526 -8.28 -5.77 -19.42
N LYS A 527 -8.55 -4.55 -18.92
CA LYS A 527 -7.55 -3.47 -18.80
C LYS A 527 -6.37 -3.80 -17.89
N ALA A 528 -6.44 -4.88 -17.10
CA ALA A 528 -5.28 -5.40 -16.37
C ALA A 528 -4.06 -5.64 -17.28
N SER A 529 -4.26 -5.92 -18.58
CA SER A 529 -3.16 -6.07 -19.54
C SER A 529 -2.31 -4.81 -19.73
N SER A 530 -2.90 -3.63 -19.57
CA SER A 530 -2.15 -2.36 -19.54
C SER A 530 -1.22 -2.26 -18.32
N GLY A 531 -1.51 -3.01 -17.25
CA GLY A 531 -0.76 -3.04 -16.00
C GLY A 531 0.30 -4.14 -15.88
N ASP A 532 0.29 -5.17 -16.74
CA ASP A 532 1.16 -6.36 -16.59
C ASP A 532 2.66 -6.01 -16.48
N LEU A 533 3.13 -5.02 -17.26
CA LEU A 533 4.52 -4.57 -17.17
C LEU A 533 4.83 -3.80 -15.87
N MET A 534 3.85 -3.10 -15.30
CA MET A 534 4.02 -2.34 -14.05
C MET A 534 4.14 -3.30 -12.87
N TYR A 535 3.22 -4.27 -12.75
CA TYR A 535 3.23 -5.27 -11.68
C TYR A 535 4.48 -6.16 -11.73
N VAL A 536 4.85 -6.70 -12.91
CA VAL A 536 6.07 -7.54 -13.01
C VAL A 536 7.35 -6.76 -12.68
N ASN A 537 7.42 -5.47 -13.01
CA ASN A 537 8.59 -4.65 -12.67
C ASN A 537 8.63 -4.32 -11.17
N PHE A 538 7.49 -4.08 -10.53
CA PHE A 538 7.41 -3.94 -9.07
C PHE A 538 7.90 -5.21 -8.34
N PHE A 539 7.44 -6.40 -8.75
CA PHE A 539 7.91 -7.65 -8.14
C PHE A 539 9.40 -7.93 -8.41
N ARG A 540 9.92 -7.55 -9.59
CA ARG A 540 11.37 -7.57 -9.87
C ARG A 540 12.15 -6.64 -8.95
N SER A 541 11.65 -5.44 -8.69
CA SER A 541 12.28 -4.50 -7.76
C SER A 541 12.32 -5.04 -6.33
N LEU A 542 11.22 -5.64 -5.84
CA LEU A 542 11.18 -6.31 -4.53
C LEU A 542 12.14 -7.51 -4.43
N GLN A 543 12.29 -8.29 -5.51
CA GLN A 543 13.27 -9.37 -5.56
C GLN A 543 14.71 -8.83 -5.56
N ALA A 544 14.99 -7.84 -6.40
CA ALA A 544 16.33 -7.29 -6.59
C ALA A 544 16.87 -6.55 -5.35
N THR A 545 16.00 -6.03 -4.49
CA THR A 545 16.38 -5.43 -3.19
C THR A 545 16.53 -6.46 -2.07
N GLY A 546 16.17 -7.72 -2.28
CA GLY A 546 16.21 -8.78 -1.25
C GLY A 546 15.08 -8.70 -0.21
N VAL A 547 14.15 -7.74 -0.33
CA VAL A 547 13.01 -7.55 0.60
C VAL A 547 12.19 -8.83 0.77
N LEU A 548 12.00 -9.58 -0.31
CA LEU A 548 11.21 -10.81 -0.31
C LEU A 548 11.80 -11.94 0.55
N ASN A 549 13.08 -11.86 0.94
CA ASN A 549 13.71 -12.85 1.82
C ASN A 549 13.11 -12.87 3.24
N ASN A 550 12.46 -11.78 3.67
CA ASN A 550 11.81 -11.65 4.98
C ASN A 550 10.38 -11.08 4.85
N THR A 551 9.66 -11.41 3.77
CA THR A 551 8.33 -10.85 3.50
C THR A 551 7.37 -11.90 2.98
N VAL A 552 6.26 -12.12 3.69
CA VAL A 552 5.08 -12.83 3.18
C VAL A 552 4.37 -11.94 2.19
N LEU A 553 4.39 -12.31 0.91
CA LEU A 553 3.72 -11.59 -0.18
C LEU A 553 2.42 -12.30 -0.57
N VAL A 554 1.29 -11.61 -0.47
CA VAL A 554 -0.02 -12.05 -0.96
C VAL A 554 -0.42 -11.15 -2.12
N PHE A 555 -0.53 -11.73 -3.32
CA PHE A 555 -1.09 -11.07 -4.50
C PHE A 555 -2.44 -11.70 -4.85
N PHE A 556 -3.52 -10.91 -4.84
CA PHE A 556 -4.88 -11.46 -4.88
C PHE A 556 -5.88 -10.58 -5.66
N SER A 557 -7.09 -11.11 -5.78
CA SER A 557 -8.28 -10.41 -6.27
C SER A 557 -9.52 -10.96 -5.56
N ASP A 558 -10.63 -10.27 -5.69
CA ASP A 558 -11.79 -10.36 -4.81
C ASP A 558 -12.99 -11.13 -5.41
N HIS A 559 -13.48 -10.79 -6.61
CA HIS A 559 -14.75 -11.33 -7.10
C HIS A 559 -14.86 -11.74 -8.58
N GLY A 560 -13.90 -11.38 -9.44
CA GLY A 560 -14.01 -11.64 -10.89
C GLY A 560 -15.07 -10.78 -11.59
N PRO A 561 -15.31 -10.93 -12.91
CA PRO A 561 -16.31 -10.12 -13.60
C PRO A 561 -17.71 -10.34 -12.99
N ARG A 562 -18.36 -9.26 -12.52
CA ARG A 562 -19.71 -9.33 -11.92
C ARG A 562 -20.81 -9.42 -12.99
N PHE A 563 -20.59 -8.76 -14.11
CA PHE A 563 -21.55 -8.56 -15.21
C PHE A 563 -20.85 -8.69 -16.58
N GLY A 564 -21.60 -8.49 -17.65
CA GLY A 564 -21.07 -8.38 -19.01
C GLY A 564 -20.79 -9.73 -19.72
N PRO A 565 -20.32 -9.67 -20.99
CA PRO A 565 -20.17 -10.85 -21.84
C PRO A 565 -19.25 -11.92 -21.25
N LEU A 566 -18.12 -11.51 -20.65
CA LEU A 566 -17.15 -12.44 -20.04
C LEU A 566 -17.81 -13.31 -18.96
N ARG A 567 -18.56 -12.72 -18.03
CA ARG A 567 -19.28 -13.41 -16.94
C ARG A 567 -20.39 -14.36 -17.42
N SER A 568 -20.92 -14.12 -18.62
CA SER A 568 -21.96 -14.96 -19.23
C SER A 568 -21.40 -16.30 -19.73
N LYS A 569 -20.12 -16.34 -20.10
CA LYS A 569 -19.44 -17.51 -20.67
C LYS A 569 -18.96 -18.46 -19.57
N LEU A 570 -18.86 -19.75 -19.89
CA LEU A 570 -18.65 -20.82 -18.90
C LEU A 570 -17.38 -20.60 -18.06
N THR A 571 -16.31 -20.09 -18.69
CA THR A 571 -14.97 -19.87 -18.14
C THR A 571 -14.91 -18.97 -16.91
N ASP A 572 -15.82 -18.02 -16.81
CA ASP A 572 -15.82 -16.97 -15.78
C ASP A 572 -17.15 -16.97 -14.98
N ARG A 573 -17.89 -18.09 -15.02
CA ARG A 573 -18.96 -18.38 -14.06
C ARG A 573 -18.35 -18.98 -12.77
N PRO A 574 -18.82 -18.59 -11.57
CA PRO A 574 -18.51 -19.30 -10.34
C PRO A 574 -18.93 -20.77 -10.43
N ALA A 575 -18.10 -21.66 -9.87
CA ALA A 575 -18.53 -23.03 -9.60
C ALA A 575 -19.64 -23.00 -8.52
N ALA A 576 -20.74 -23.71 -8.78
CA ALA A 576 -22.01 -23.69 -8.05
C ALA A 576 -22.79 -22.35 -8.11
N ARG A 577 -24.07 -22.46 -8.51
CA ARG A 577 -25.12 -21.53 -8.05
C ARG A 577 -25.75 -22.15 -6.79
N PRO A 578 -26.00 -21.37 -5.72
CA PRO A 578 -27.03 -21.72 -4.75
C PRO A 578 -28.39 -21.82 -5.46
N ALA A 579 -29.36 -22.51 -4.87
CA ALA A 579 -30.68 -22.62 -5.49
C ALA A 579 -31.35 -21.23 -5.58
N ALA A 580 -32.24 -21.02 -6.56
CA ALA A 580 -32.87 -19.72 -6.76
C ALA A 580 -33.63 -19.20 -5.52
N SER A 581 -34.11 -20.11 -4.66
CA SER A 581 -34.75 -19.83 -3.39
C SER A 581 -33.84 -19.18 -2.33
N GLU A 582 -32.52 -19.46 -2.35
CA GLU A 582 -31.57 -18.84 -1.40
C GLU A 582 -31.25 -17.39 -1.80
N VAL A 583 -31.30 -17.07 -3.10
CA VAL A 583 -31.04 -15.72 -3.61
C VAL A 583 -32.14 -14.75 -3.17
N SER A 584 -33.41 -15.15 -3.24
CA SER A 584 -34.53 -14.35 -2.72
C SER A 584 -34.37 -14.07 -1.22
N ARG A 585 -34.03 -15.09 -0.41
CA ARG A 585 -33.87 -14.92 1.04
C ARG A 585 -32.73 -13.97 1.40
N MET A 586 -31.62 -14.03 0.66
CA MET A 586 -30.50 -13.08 0.85
C MET A 586 -30.82 -11.65 0.38
N GLN A 587 -31.83 -11.44 -0.46
CA GLN A 587 -32.27 -10.10 -0.86
C GLN A 587 -33.24 -9.48 0.15
N GLU A 588 -34.10 -10.28 0.79
CA GLU A 588 -34.96 -9.82 1.91
C GLU A 588 -34.16 -9.54 3.18
N GLU A 589 -33.06 -10.26 3.44
CA GLU A 589 -32.13 -9.97 4.56
C GLU A 589 -31.25 -8.72 4.33
N LEU A 590 -31.37 -8.02 3.19
CA LEU A 590 -30.54 -6.87 2.79
C LEU A 590 -31.32 -5.59 2.43
N SER A 591 -32.65 -5.61 2.51
CA SER A 591 -33.55 -4.44 2.40
C SER A 591 -33.96 -3.91 3.76
#